data_AF-A0A3D0S1V9-F1
#
_entry.id   AF-A0A3D0S1V9-F1
#
_cell.length_a   1.000
_cell.length_b   1.000
_cell.length_c   1.000
_cell.angle_alpha   90.00
_cell.angle_beta   90.00
_cell.angle_gamma   90.00
#
_symmetry.space_group_name_H-M   'P 1'
#
loop_
_entity.id
_entity.type
_entity.pdbx_description
1 polymer ?
#
loop_
_entity_poly.entity_id
_entity_poly.type
_entity_poly.pdbx_seq_one_letter_code
_entity_poly.pdbx_strand_id
1 'polypeptide(L)'
;MNAEARTHCPNCGHEEFSANRFCTECGGALPAVPAPAARCSGCAQPLASGLRFCTNCGTPVEAPPTAMPPPPALPATAAPPGTASPQVAPQAHYPPGLPAQPGPHPGARRRRAWPWVLVAALVLVLVAGGGTAWFLHRDDSDATAGVAQDRADEGTDADSPGQNDEADDEADNEVASAAPSESPGPSGSGEPAPPATSSASPTPSGTTCWDGTATADVDQCSRPQGVAGLAYVFPNLSSQNCKDITGSGDAVGRKVLMQCFVSLPDGTPVKINYSQWTYVAAAREHYTGKGMTEADGGSLYTFDGVARDGQPNHAWVYRKEPFSASLYAPDQAALDEAVATLINARPADQVRGQQAQ
;
A
#
# COMPACT_ATOMS: atom_id res chain seq x y z
N MET A 1 14.85 -17.25 1.74
CA MET A 1 15.06 -16.63 3.06
C MET A 1 13.88 -17.05 3.91
N ASN A 2 14.14 -17.81 4.97
CA ASN A 2 13.10 -18.46 5.78
C ASN A 2 12.27 -17.39 6.49
N ALA A 3 10.95 -17.44 6.36
CA ALA A 3 10.05 -16.62 7.17
C ALA A 3 10.27 -17.01 8.63
N GLU A 4 10.81 -16.08 9.43
CA GLU A 4 10.95 -16.28 10.86
C GLU A 4 9.57 -16.34 11.48
N ALA A 5 9.15 -17.54 11.92
CA ALA A 5 7.89 -17.70 12.60
C ALA A 5 7.90 -16.85 13.89
N ARG A 6 6.83 -16.11 14.13
CA ARG A 6 6.63 -15.32 15.35
C ARG A 6 5.52 -15.93 16.19
N THR A 7 5.59 -15.79 17.50
CA THR A 7 4.62 -16.33 18.46
C THR A 7 4.32 -15.30 19.54
N HIS A 8 3.12 -15.32 20.11
CA HIS A 8 2.76 -14.43 21.20
C HIS A 8 3.07 -15.11 22.54
N CYS A 9 3.70 -14.38 23.45
CA CYS A 9 3.95 -14.88 24.79
C CYS A 9 2.62 -15.16 25.53
N PRO A 10 2.36 -16.38 26.03
CA PRO A 10 1.11 -16.68 26.73
C PRO A 10 1.01 -16.00 28.10
N ASN A 11 2.11 -15.45 28.63
CA ASN A 11 2.14 -14.81 29.95
C ASN A 11 1.87 -13.30 29.89
N CYS A 12 2.37 -12.59 28.86
CA CYS A 12 2.24 -11.13 28.76
C CYS A 12 1.68 -10.63 27.41
N GLY A 13 1.46 -11.50 26.43
CA GLY A 13 0.90 -11.15 25.12
C GLY A 13 1.86 -10.43 24.17
N HIS A 14 3.14 -10.28 24.52
CA HIS A 14 4.13 -9.65 23.62
C HIS A 14 4.48 -10.56 22.44
N GLU A 15 4.69 -9.96 21.27
CA GLU A 15 5.12 -10.65 20.05
C GLU A 15 6.60 -10.97 20.12
N GLU A 16 6.94 -12.25 20.00
CA GLU A 16 8.30 -12.75 20.13
C GLU A 16 8.69 -13.61 18.92
N PHE A 17 9.99 -13.73 18.68
CA PHE A 17 10.49 -14.69 17.69
C PHE A 17 10.33 -16.11 18.22
N SER A 18 9.78 -17.02 17.40
CA SER A 18 9.55 -18.42 17.79
C SER A 18 10.84 -19.22 18.09
N ALA A 19 12.01 -18.67 17.75
CA ALA A 19 13.31 -19.22 18.10
C ALA A 19 13.71 -18.93 19.57
N ASN A 20 13.07 -17.96 20.24
CA ASN A 20 13.36 -17.61 21.62
C ASN A 20 12.76 -18.65 22.58
N ARG A 21 13.54 -19.09 23.58
CA ARG A 21 13.06 -19.97 24.67
C ARG A 21 12.31 -19.21 25.77
N PHE A 22 12.55 -17.91 25.89
CA PHE A 22 11.95 -17.04 26.91
C PHE A 22 11.53 -15.73 26.27
N CYS A 23 10.45 -15.13 26.78
CA CYS A 23 10.02 -13.79 26.38
C CYS A 23 10.99 -12.74 26.94
N THR A 24 11.39 -11.81 26.08
CA THR A 24 12.36 -10.76 26.41
C THR A 24 11.77 -9.68 27.31
N GLU A 25 10.45 -9.50 27.30
CA GLU A 25 9.74 -8.50 28.11
C GLU A 25 9.41 -8.99 29.52
N CYS A 26 8.87 -10.21 29.66
CA CYS A 26 8.40 -10.70 30.97
C CYS A 26 9.23 -11.85 31.56
N GLY A 27 10.20 -12.39 30.82
CA GLY A 27 11.01 -13.55 31.24
C GLY A 27 10.26 -14.89 31.25
N GLY A 28 8.98 -14.92 30.87
CA GLY A 28 8.18 -16.15 30.82
C GLY A 28 8.67 -17.13 29.75
N ALA A 29 8.58 -18.44 30.03
CA ALA A 29 8.97 -19.47 29.09
C ALA A 29 8.03 -19.52 27.87
N LEU A 30 8.60 -19.64 26.67
CA LEU A 30 7.85 -19.76 25.41
C LEU A 30 7.73 -21.24 25.00
N PRO A 31 6.61 -21.64 24.37
CA PRO A 31 6.46 -23.00 23.86
C PRO A 31 7.41 -23.23 22.68
N ALA A 32 8.15 -24.34 22.70
CA ALA A 32 9.04 -24.71 21.60
C ALA A 32 8.22 -25.03 20.34
N VAL A 33 8.42 -24.25 19.27
CA VAL A 33 7.78 -24.52 17.98
C VAL A 33 8.52 -25.69 17.30
N PRO A 34 7.81 -26.73 16.83
CA PRO A 34 8.45 -27.83 16.10
C PRO A 34 9.07 -27.30 14.79
N ALA A 35 10.31 -27.71 14.51
CA ALA A 35 11.04 -27.31 13.31
C ALA A 35 10.26 -27.65 12.02
N PRO A 36 10.42 -26.86 10.93
CA PRO A 36 9.72 -27.12 9.68
C PRO A 36 10.03 -28.53 9.17
N ALA A 37 8.98 -29.29 8.84
CA ALA A 37 9.09 -30.65 8.35
C ALA A 37 9.96 -30.69 7.08
N ALA A 38 11.09 -31.40 7.15
CA ALA A 38 11.96 -31.66 6.00
C ALA A 38 11.16 -32.40 4.91
N ARG A 39 11.50 -32.25 3.62
CA ARG A 39 10.88 -33.01 2.52
C ARG A 39 11.82 -34.09 2.02
N CYS A 40 11.26 -35.25 1.65
CA CYS A 40 12.02 -36.37 1.11
C CYS A 40 12.62 -36.00 -0.26
N SER A 41 13.91 -36.24 -0.45
CA SER A 41 14.60 -36.00 -1.71
C SER A 41 14.18 -36.96 -2.84
N GLY A 42 13.64 -38.14 -2.51
CA GLY A 42 13.20 -39.14 -3.48
C GLY A 42 11.76 -38.96 -3.98
N CYS A 43 10.83 -38.51 -3.13
CA CYS A 43 9.40 -38.43 -3.47
C CYS A 43 8.70 -37.12 -3.05
N ALA A 44 9.45 -36.14 -2.56
CA ALA A 44 8.98 -34.82 -2.12
C ALA A 44 7.93 -34.80 -0.99
N GLN A 45 7.59 -35.94 -0.39
CA GLN A 45 6.67 -36.01 0.75
C GLN A 45 7.28 -35.42 2.02
N PRO A 46 6.47 -34.79 2.90
CA PRO A 46 6.94 -34.27 4.18
C PRO A 46 7.41 -35.41 5.10
N LEU A 47 8.54 -35.19 5.76
CA LEU A 47 9.19 -36.12 6.69
C LEU A 47 8.97 -35.64 8.12
N ALA A 48 8.56 -36.56 8.99
CA ALA A 48 8.59 -36.34 10.43
C ALA A 48 10.05 -36.28 10.92
N SER A 49 10.30 -35.49 11.95
CA SER A 49 11.62 -35.38 12.58
C SER A 49 12.09 -36.71 13.16
N GLY A 50 13.34 -37.09 12.91
CA GLY A 50 13.98 -38.27 13.51
C GLY A 50 13.88 -39.57 12.70
N LEU A 51 13.28 -39.54 11.50
CA LEU A 51 13.24 -40.70 10.60
C LEU A 51 14.59 -40.91 9.89
N ARG A 52 15.04 -42.17 9.80
CA ARG A 52 16.27 -42.56 9.06
C ARG A 52 16.00 -42.90 7.60
N PHE A 53 14.76 -43.27 7.28
CA PHE A 53 14.29 -43.59 5.94
C PHE A 53 12.91 -42.98 5.74
N CYS A 54 12.59 -42.57 4.52
CA CYS A 54 11.26 -42.15 4.14
C CYS A 54 10.30 -43.35 4.23
N THR A 55 9.24 -43.24 5.03
CA THR A 55 8.24 -44.30 5.19
C THR A 55 7.38 -44.51 3.95
N ASN A 56 7.43 -43.60 2.97
CA ASN A 56 6.68 -43.69 1.72
C ASN A 56 7.48 -44.36 0.60
N CYS A 57 8.70 -43.89 0.32
CA CYS A 57 9.51 -44.38 -0.81
C CYS A 57 10.79 -45.14 -0.42
N GLY A 58 11.09 -45.27 0.88
CA GLY A 58 12.29 -45.99 1.35
C GLY A 58 13.62 -45.25 1.19
N THR A 59 13.63 -44.05 0.59
CA THR A 59 14.85 -43.26 0.42
C THR A 59 15.46 -42.91 1.80
N PRO A 60 16.76 -43.15 2.03
CA PRO A 60 17.42 -42.77 3.27
C PRO A 60 17.38 -41.25 3.45
N VAL A 61 17.05 -40.81 4.65
CA VAL A 61 17.02 -39.39 5.00
C VAL A 61 18.39 -39.04 5.58
N GLU A 62 19.15 -38.23 4.85
CA GLU A 62 20.42 -37.72 5.34
C GLU A 62 20.14 -36.77 6.52
N ALA A 63 20.58 -37.16 7.72
CA ALA A 63 20.45 -36.30 8.89
C ALA A 63 21.23 -35.01 8.61
N PRO A 64 20.67 -33.81 8.91
CA PRO A 64 21.48 -32.60 8.88
C PRO A 64 22.71 -32.82 9.76
N PRO A 65 23.90 -32.32 9.36
CA PRO A 65 25.10 -32.47 10.14
C PRO A 65 24.78 -32.01 11.56
N THR A 66 25.00 -32.92 12.50
CA THR A 66 24.90 -32.65 13.93
C THR A 66 25.62 -31.35 14.19
N ALA A 67 24.97 -30.48 14.96
CA ALA A 67 25.50 -29.21 15.44
C ALA A 67 27.02 -29.32 15.62
N MET A 68 27.72 -28.40 14.95
CA MET A 68 29.15 -28.17 15.09
C MET A 68 29.54 -28.37 16.56
N PRO A 69 30.55 -29.21 16.87
CA PRO A 69 30.95 -29.45 18.25
C PRO A 69 31.23 -28.10 18.93
N PRO A 70 30.85 -27.94 20.21
CA PRO A 70 31.10 -26.70 20.92
C PRO A 70 32.59 -26.36 20.80
N PRO A 71 32.95 -25.07 20.62
CA PRO A 71 34.34 -24.66 20.57
C PRO A 71 35.07 -25.23 21.80
N PRO A 72 36.32 -25.70 21.66
CA PRO A 72 37.06 -26.27 22.77
C PRO A 72 37.02 -25.29 23.93
N ALA A 73 36.58 -25.77 25.09
CA ALA A 73 36.63 -25.01 26.33
C ALA A 73 38.10 -24.56 26.50
N LEU A 74 38.30 -23.24 26.52
CA LEU A 74 39.56 -22.67 26.97
C LEU A 74 39.85 -23.28 28.35
N PRO A 75 41.09 -23.68 28.64
CA PRO A 75 41.44 -24.24 29.93
C PRO A 75 41.05 -23.22 31.01
N ALA A 76 40.30 -23.70 32.00
CA ALA A 76 40.04 -22.96 33.22
C ALA A 76 41.40 -22.64 33.86
N THR A 77 41.91 -21.43 33.61
CA THR A 77 42.94 -20.85 34.45
C THR A 77 42.32 -20.75 35.83
N ALA A 78 42.90 -21.51 36.77
CA ALA A 78 42.55 -21.51 38.17
C ALA A 78 42.35 -20.08 38.67
N ALA A 79 41.22 -19.86 39.34
CA ALA A 79 41.05 -18.70 40.20
C ALA A 79 42.23 -18.64 41.18
N PRO A 80 42.88 -17.48 41.37
CA PRO A 80 43.81 -17.33 42.48
C PRO A 80 43.03 -17.45 43.80
N PRO A 81 43.59 -18.11 44.84
CA PRO A 81 42.97 -18.11 46.14
C PRO A 81 43.10 -16.71 46.77
N GLY A 82 41.95 -16.11 47.06
CA GLY A 82 41.74 -15.18 48.16
C GLY A 82 42.41 -13.81 48.09
N THR A 83 41.59 -12.79 47.86
CA THR A 83 41.68 -11.54 48.66
C THR A 83 40.28 -10.99 48.89
N ALA A 84 39.89 -11.05 50.16
CA ALA A 84 38.93 -10.26 50.92
C ALA A 84 37.86 -9.42 50.19
N SER A 85 36.61 -9.62 50.65
CA SER A 85 35.45 -8.75 50.45
C SER A 85 35.75 -7.27 50.68
N PRO A 86 35.19 -6.34 49.89
CA PRO A 86 35.10 -4.95 50.28
C PRO A 86 33.97 -4.81 51.30
N GLN A 87 34.34 -4.47 52.53
CA GLN A 87 33.41 -3.99 53.54
C GLN A 87 32.83 -2.65 53.12
N VAL A 88 31.53 -2.47 53.39
CA VAL A 88 30.80 -1.21 53.29
C VAL A 88 31.48 -0.16 54.16
N ALA A 89 31.90 0.96 53.56
CA ALA A 89 32.42 2.12 54.28
C ALA A 89 31.26 3.04 54.72
N PRO A 90 31.40 3.79 55.85
CA PRO A 90 30.31 4.56 56.44
C PRO A 90 30.04 5.86 55.68
N GLN A 91 28.76 6.21 55.59
CA GLN A 91 28.26 7.41 54.91
C GLN A 91 28.76 8.69 55.58
N ALA A 92 29.51 9.51 54.84
CA ALA A 92 29.86 10.86 55.25
C ALA A 92 28.63 11.78 55.13
N HIS A 93 28.29 12.42 56.24
CA HIS A 93 27.24 13.43 56.31
C HIS A 93 27.70 14.70 55.57
N TYR A 94 26.97 15.12 54.54
CA TYR A 94 27.19 16.40 53.86
C TYR A 94 26.48 17.53 54.63
N PRO A 95 27.13 18.69 54.82
CA PRO A 95 26.49 19.87 55.42
C PRO A 95 25.46 20.47 54.46
N PRO A 96 24.40 21.15 54.96
CA PRO A 96 23.46 21.83 54.11
C PRO A 96 24.00 23.22 53.75
N GLY A 97 24.00 23.54 52.45
CA GLY A 97 23.99 24.92 51.99
C GLY A 97 25.02 25.27 50.91
N LEU A 98 24.52 25.44 49.68
CA LEU A 98 24.69 26.64 48.84
C LEU A 98 23.78 26.47 47.60
N PRO A 99 22.97 27.46 47.21
CA PRO A 99 22.20 27.38 45.97
C PRO A 99 23.15 27.25 44.79
N ALA A 100 22.86 26.28 43.92
CA ALA A 100 23.64 25.98 42.74
C ALA A 100 23.74 27.22 41.84
N GLN A 101 24.97 27.66 41.60
CA GLN A 101 25.28 28.61 40.54
C GLN A 101 24.90 27.98 39.19
N PRO A 102 24.24 28.71 38.28
CA PRO A 102 24.00 28.22 36.93
C PRO A 102 25.36 28.00 36.23
N GLY A 103 25.62 26.77 35.84
CA GLY A 103 26.83 26.39 35.10
C GLY A 103 26.91 27.09 33.73
N PRO A 104 28.11 27.18 33.14
CA PRO A 104 28.32 27.88 31.88
C PRO A 104 27.56 27.17 30.76
N HIS A 105 26.62 27.88 30.14
CA HIS A 105 25.88 27.43 28.97
C HIS A 105 26.84 26.98 27.86
N PRO A 106 26.57 25.86 27.14
CA PRO A 106 27.30 25.54 25.94
C PRO A 106 27.12 26.67 24.93
N GLY A 107 28.24 27.30 24.57
CA GLY A 107 28.27 28.47 23.70
C GLY A 107 27.45 28.25 22.43
N ALA A 108 26.43 29.09 22.25
CA ALA A 108 25.72 29.23 21.00
C ALA A 108 26.76 29.50 19.90
N ARG A 109 26.91 28.54 18.98
CA ARG A 109 27.64 28.77 17.73
C ARG A 109 26.97 29.96 17.04
N ARG A 110 27.66 31.09 17.03
CA ARG A 110 27.26 32.33 16.34
C ARG A 110 27.19 32.02 14.84
N ARG A 111 26.05 31.52 14.38
CA ARG A 111 25.77 31.36 12.95
C ARG A 111 25.86 32.76 12.37
N ARG A 112 26.89 32.97 11.55
CA ARG A 112 27.26 34.26 10.98
C ARG A 112 26.10 34.77 10.13
N ALA A 113 25.23 35.59 10.74
CA ALA A 113 24.05 36.22 10.14
C ALA A 113 24.40 37.32 9.13
N TRP A 114 25.48 37.15 8.36
CA TRP A 114 25.88 38.08 7.32
C TRP A 114 25.19 37.83 5.97
N PRO A 115 24.92 36.59 5.51
CA PRO A 115 24.34 36.41 4.18
C PRO A 115 22.89 36.94 4.11
N TRP A 116 22.12 36.86 5.21
CA TRP A 116 20.74 37.35 5.25
C TRP A 116 20.62 38.88 5.24
N VAL A 117 21.61 39.60 5.78
CA VAL A 117 21.63 41.08 5.73
C VAL A 117 21.93 41.57 4.31
N LEU A 118 22.81 40.87 3.57
CA LEU A 118 23.08 41.19 2.17
C LEU A 118 21.88 40.86 1.26
N VAL A 119 21.20 39.74 1.51
CA VAL A 119 19.98 39.37 0.79
C VAL A 119 18.84 40.35 1.09
N ALA A 120 18.65 40.74 2.36
CA ALA A 120 17.65 41.74 2.73
C ALA A 120 17.94 43.12 2.12
N ALA A 121 19.22 43.54 2.09
CA ALA A 121 19.62 44.78 1.43
C ALA A 121 19.42 44.73 -0.10
N LEU A 122 19.73 43.60 -0.74
CA LEU A 122 19.50 43.41 -2.18
C LEU A 122 18.01 43.44 -2.52
N VAL A 123 17.16 42.79 -1.72
CA VAL A 123 15.70 42.81 -1.87
C VAL A 123 15.15 44.23 -1.67
N LEU A 124 15.64 44.97 -0.67
CA LEU A 124 15.24 46.37 -0.47
C LEU A 124 15.63 47.27 -1.64
N VAL A 125 16.82 47.08 -2.22
CA VAL A 125 17.25 47.83 -3.43
C VAL A 125 16.42 47.45 -4.65
N LEU A 126 16.04 46.17 -4.80
CA LEU A 126 15.18 45.72 -5.91
C LEU A 126 13.72 46.19 -5.76
N VAL A 127 13.19 46.27 -4.54
CA VAL A 127 11.85 46.81 -4.27
C VAL A 127 11.84 48.33 -4.45
N ALA A 128 12.86 49.04 -3.97
CA ALA A 128 12.98 50.48 -4.15
C ALA A 128 13.29 50.88 -5.61
N GLY A 129 14.13 50.11 -6.32
CA GLY A 129 14.49 50.37 -7.72
C GLY A 129 13.46 49.86 -8.74
N GLY A 130 12.81 48.72 -8.45
CA GLY A 130 11.73 48.17 -9.27
C GLY A 130 10.44 48.98 -9.19
N GLY A 131 10.15 49.57 -8.02
CA GLY A 131 9.00 50.47 -7.83
C GLY A 131 9.09 51.74 -8.67
N THR A 132 10.28 52.34 -8.83
CA THR A 132 10.47 53.54 -9.65
C THR A 132 10.42 53.27 -11.15
N ALA A 133 10.86 52.09 -11.61
CA ALA A 133 10.80 51.73 -13.03
C ALA A 133 9.39 51.32 -13.49
N TRP A 134 8.60 50.70 -12.61
CA TRP A 134 7.24 50.29 -12.93
C TRP A 134 6.24 51.46 -12.86
N PHE A 135 6.46 52.43 -11.97
CA PHE A 135 5.60 53.62 -11.86
C PHE A 135 5.82 54.61 -13.02
N LEU A 136 7.04 54.73 -13.55
CA LEU A 136 7.33 55.58 -14.73
C LEU A 136 6.97 54.90 -16.07
N HIS A 137 6.52 53.64 -16.07
CA HIS A 137 6.07 52.92 -17.27
C HIS A 137 4.55 52.72 -17.31
N ARG A 138 3.80 53.33 -16.37
CA ARG A 138 2.34 53.17 -16.25
C ARG A 138 1.54 54.41 -16.66
N ASP A 139 2.17 55.42 -17.26
CA ASP A 139 1.53 56.69 -17.67
C ASP A 139 1.12 56.78 -19.16
N ASP A 140 1.24 55.72 -19.97
CA ASP A 140 0.91 55.78 -21.42
C ASP A 140 -0.14 54.75 -21.90
N SER A 141 -1.12 54.40 -21.08
CA SER A 141 -2.23 53.56 -21.55
C SER A 141 -3.53 53.88 -20.84
N ASP A 142 -4.14 55.02 -21.18
CA ASP A 142 -5.60 55.15 -21.25
C ASP A 142 -5.98 56.41 -22.05
N ALA A 143 -6.15 56.24 -23.35
CA ALA A 143 -6.96 57.12 -24.18
C ALA A 143 -7.62 56.29 -25.28
N THR A 144 -8.84 55.82 -25.04
CA THR A 144 -10.04 56.22 -25.83
C THR A 144 -11.29 55.40 -25.46
N ALA A 145 -12.20 56.09 -24.78
CA ALA A 145 -13.63 56.23 -25.09
C ALA A 145 -14.44 55.02 -25.63
N GLY A 146 -15.44 54.63 -24.84
CA GLY A 146 -16.67 53.98 -25.31
C GLY A 146 -17.76 54.08 -24.23
N VAL A 147 -18.51 55.18 -24.22
CA VAL A 147 -19.67 55.45 -23.33
C VAL A 147 -20.97 54.99 -24.00
N ALA A 148 -21.83 54.29 -23.24
CA ALA A 148 -23.31 54.42 -23.16
C ALA A 148 -23.85 53.16 -22.43
N GLN A 149 -24.22 53.14 -21.15
CA GLN A 149 -25.41 53.70 -20.46
C GLN A 149 -26.77 53.37 -21.11
N ASP A 150 -27.55 52.52 -20.42
CA ASP A 150 -28.88 52.81 -19.82
C ASP A 150 -29.27 51.58 -18.93
N ARG A 151 -29.33 51.72 -17.59
CA ARG A 151 -30.52 52.02 -16.74
C ARG A 151 -31.49 50.83 -16.65
N ALA A 152 -31.39 50.01 -15.62
CA ALA A 152 -32.16 50.02 -14.36
C ALA A 152 -33.67 49.81 -14.53
N ASP A 153 -34.20 48.72 -13.95
CA ASP A 153 -35.42 48.76 -13.12
C ASP A 153 -35.58 47.48 -12.28
N GLU A 154 -36.43 47.58 -11.27
CA GLU A 154 -36.57 46.84 -10.02
C GLU A 154 -37.94 46.11 -10.00
N GLY A 155 -38.20 45.24 -9.02
CA GLY A 155 -39.55 44.67 -8.75
C GLY A 155 -39.70 43.19 -9.16
N THR A 156 -39.59 42.22 -8.25
CA THR A 156 -40.59 41.70 -7.28
C THR A 156 -41.60 40.69 -7.85
N ASP A 157 -41.85 39.71 -6.99
CA ASP A 157 -43.07 38.91 -6.80
C ASP A 157 -43.23 37.52 -7.47
N ALA A 158 -43.67 36.63 -6.58
CA ALA A 158 -44.07 35.25 -6.75
C ALA A 158 -45.34 35.11 -7.60
N ASP A 159 -45.56 33.94 -8.21
CA ASP A 159 -46.69 33.04 -7.88
C ASP A 159 -46.61 31.74 -8.70
N SER A 160 -47.20 30.69 -8.16
CA SER A 160 -47.23 29.31 -8.69
C SER A 160 -48.48 29.09 -9.60
N PRO A 161 -48.97 27.87 -9.90
CA PRO A 161 -49.22 27.43 -11.28
C PRO A 161 -50.71 27.26 -11.66
N GLY A 162 -51.01 27.14 -12.96
CA GLY A 162 -52.25 26.57 -13.50
C GLY A 162 -51.91 25.81 -14.80
N GLN A 163 -52.15 24.50 -14.93
CA GLN A 163 -53.42 23.76 -15.07
C GLN A 163 -54.33 24.27 -16.19
N ASN A 164 -54.70 23.33 -17.07
CA ASN A 164 -55.95 23.04 -17.79
C ASN A 164 -55.53 22.14 -18.98
N ASP A 165 -55.73 20.81 -19.00
CA ASP A 165 -56.97 20.01 -19.05
C ASP A 165 -57.67 19.97 -20.43
N GLU A 166 -58.36 18.85 -20.66
CA GLU A 166 -59.27 18.46 -21.78
C GLU A 166 -58.59 17.66 -22.91
N ALA A 167 -59.03 16.46 -23.31
CA ALA A 167 -60.23 15.65 -23.01
C ALA A 167 -59.93 14.17 -23.41
N ASP A 168 -60.23 13.20 -22.54
CA ASP A 168 -61.35 12.23 -22.61
C ASP A 168 -61.31 11.19 -23.75
N ASP A 169 -61.19 9.91 -23.40
CA ASP A 169 -62.35 8.99 -23.49
C ASP A 169 -62.09 7.70 -22.66
N GLU A 170 -63.00 7.52 -21.72
CA GLU A 170 -63.40 6.35 -20.93
C GLU A 170 -63.67 5.09 -21.81
N ALA A 171 -63.78 3.85 -21.35
CA ALA A 171 -63.73 3.21 -20.04
C ALA A 171 -63.79 1.67 -20.24
N ASP A 172 -63.55 0.98 -19.12
CA ASP A 172 -64.23 -0.26 -18.69
C ASP A 172 -63.99 -1.57 -19.47
N ASN A 173 -63.80 -2.74 -18.85
CA ASN A 173 -63.72 -3.12 -17.45
C ASN A 173 -63.37 -4.63 -17.35
N GLU A 174 -62.95 -5.05 -16.15
CA GLU A 174 -63.11 -6.37 -15.52
C GLU A 174 -62.50 -7.65 -16.12
N VAL A 175 -62.12 -8.70 -15.38
CA VAL A 175 -61.77 -8.98 -13.97
C VAL A 175 -61.10 -10.38 -13.99
N ALA A 176 -60.20 -10.57 -13.04
CA ALA A 176 -59.54 -11.76 -12.48
C ALA A 176 -60.00 -13.22 -12.78
N SER A 177 -58.97 -14.09 -12.69
CA SER A 177 -58.90 -15.42 -12.03
C SER A 177 -59.68 -16.62 -12.58
N ALA A 178 -58.93 -17.65 -12.99
CA ALA A 178 -58.75 -18.94 -12.26
C ALA A 178 -58.32 -20.09 -13.20
N ALA A 179 -57.42 -20.95 -12.70
CA ALA A 179 -57.06 -22.29 -13.23
C ALA A 179 -58.24 -23.30 -13.07
N PRO A 180 -58.20 -24.62 -13.47
CA PRO A 180 -57.04 -25.49 -13.77
C PRO A 180 -57.22 -26.58 -14.89
N SER A 181 -56.20 -27.44 -15.01
CA SER A 181 -56.19 -28.86 -15.45
C SER A 181 -56.77 -29.28 -16.80
N GLU A 182 -55.96 -29.92 -17.66
CA GLU A 182 -55.93 -31.38 -17.86
C GLU A 182 -54.98 -31.77 -19.02
N SER A 183 -54.34 -32.93 -18.89
CA SER A 183 -53.55 -33.65 -19.91
C SER A 183 -54.49 -34.52 -20.77
N PRO A 184 -54.15 -34.93 -22.01
CA PRO A 184 -53.30 -36.11 -22.20
C PRO A 184 -52.35 -36.08 -23.44
N GLY A 185 -51.35 -36.96 -23.45
CA GLY A 185 -50.52 -37.32 -24.62
C GLY A 185 -51.29 -38.18 -25.67
N PRO A 186 -50.65 -38.77 -26.71
CA PRO A 186 -49.42 -39.58 -26.57
C PRO A 186 -48.38 -39.54 -27.74
N SER A 187 -47.25 -40.20 -27.45
CA SER A 187 -46.23 -40.89 -28.28
C SER A 187 -46.14 -40.70 -29.80
N GLY A 188 -44.93 -40.38 -30.25
CA GLY A 188 -44.40 -40.73 -31.57
C GLY A 188 -42.87 -40.82 -31.55
N SER A 189 -42.34 -42.03 -31.71
CA SER A 189 -40.91 -42.36 -31.84
C SER A 189 -40.31 -41.83 -33.14
N GLY A 190 -39.08 -41.35 -33.08
CA GLY A 190 -38.24 -41.08 -34.24
C GLY A 190 -36.79 -40.86 -33.82
N GLU A 191 -35.96 -41.88 -34.01
CA GLU A 191 -34.51 -41.83 -33.80
C GLU A 191 -33.80 -41.35 -35.08
N PRO A 192 -32.85 -40.40 -34.96
CA PRO A 192 -31.71 -40.37 -35.86
C PRO A 192 -30.36 -40.38 -35.13
N ALA A 193 -29.40 -41.03 -35.79
CA ALA A 193 -28.00 -41.24 -35.40
C ALA A 193 -27.26 -39.97 -34.94
N PRO A 194 -26.28 -40.10 -34.01
CA PRO A 194 -25.47 -38.96 -33.60
C PRO A 194 -24.56 -38.51 -34.76
N PRO A 195 -24.51 -37.22 -35.12
CA PRO A 195 -23.44 -36.74 -35.96
C PRO A 195 -22.12 -36.90 -35.21
N ALA A 196 -21.11 -37.38 -35.92
CA ALA A 196 -19.75 -37.49 -35.43
C ALA A 196 -19.33 -36.16 -34.79
N THR A 197 -19.00 -36.22 -33.50
CA THR A 197 -18.36 -35.15 -32.77
C THR A 197 -17.02 -34.89 -33.45
N SER A 198 -16.97 -33.90 -34.35
CA SER A 198 -15.73 -33.25 -34.72
C SER A 198 -15.11 -32.74 -33.42
N SER A 199 -14.21 -33.54 -32.86
CA SER A 199 -13.26 -33.10 -31.84
C SER A 199 -12.33 -32.12 -32.52
N ALA A 200 -12.80 -30.89 -32.72
CA ALA A 200 -11.91 -29.76 -32.72
C ALA A 200 -11.22 -29.79 -31.36
N SER A 201 -9.97 -30.25 -31.34
CA SER A 201 -9.12 -30.04 -30.17
C SER A 201 -9.11 -28.53 -29.93
N PRO A 202 -9.50 -28.02 -28.75
CA PRO A 202 -9.34 -26.60 -28.49
C PRO A 202 -7.85 -26.31 -28.68
N THR A 203 -7.52 -25.39 -29.58
CA THR A 203 -6.22 -24.74 -29.60
C THR A 203 -5.93 -24.36 -28.14
N PRO A 204 -4.80 -24.74 -27.54
CA PRO A 204 -4.50 -24.28 -26.20
C PRO A 204 -4.37 -22.77 -26.28
N SER A 205 -5.43 -22.05 -25.93
CA SER A 205 -5.41 -20.62 -25.63
C SER A 205 -4.51 -20.47 -24.41
N GLY A 206 -3.20 -20.43 -24.65
CA GLY A 206 -2.21 -20.33 -23.60
C GLY A 206 -2.34 -18.99 -22.91
N THR A 207 -2.22 -18.96 -21.59
CA THR A 207 -2.00 -17.74 -20.84
C THR A 207 -0.50 -17.50 -20.77
N THR A 208 -0.06 -16.27 -21.05
CA THR A 208 1.30 -15.82 -20.78
C THR A 208 1.33 -15.14 -19.41
N CYS A 209 2.01 -15.76 -18.46
CA CYS A 209 2.20 -15.24 -17.12
C CYS A 209 3.11 -14.02 -17.10
N TRP A 210 3.08 -13.26 -16.00
CA TRP A 210 3.88 -12.05 -15.82
C TRP A 210 5.39 -12.29 -15.93
N ASP A 211 5.84 -13.50 -15.61
CA ASP A 211 7.24 -13.95 -15.71
C ASP A 211 7.60 -14.51 -17.09
N GLY A 212 6.66 -14.48 -18.04
CA GLY A 212 6.81 -14.98 -19.41
C GLY A 212 6.55 -16.47 -19.57
N THR A 213 6.23 -17.21 -18.50
CA THR A 213 5.85 -18.63 -18.61
C THR A 213 4.48 -18.80 -19.26
N ALA A 214 4.29 -19.92 -19.97
CA ALA A 214 3.01 -20.26 -20.58
C ALA A 214 2.24 -21.27 -19.72
N THR A 215 0.98 -20.99 -19.43
CA THR A 215 0.07 -21.86 -18.67
C THR A 215 -1.25 -22.03 -19.41
N ALA A 216 -2.11 -22.95 -18.95
CA ALA A 216 -3.46 -23.06 -19.50
C ALA A 216 -4.41 -21.99 -18.92
N ASP A 217 -4.11 -21.51 -17.71
CA ASP A 217 -4.97 -20.59 -16.95
C ASP A 217 -4.12 -19.57 -16.17
N VAL A 218 -4.64 -18.34 -16.00
CA VAL A 218 -4.01 -17.25 -15.25
C VAL A 218 -3.85 -17.55 -13.77
N ASP A 219 -4.72 -18.39 -13.19
CA ASP A 219 -4.62 -18.79 -11.79
C ASP A 219 -3.40 -19.69 -11.54
N GLN A 220 -2.85 -20.31 -12.59
CA GLN A 220 -1.60 -21.07 -12.52
C GLN A 220 -0.36 -20.18 -12.55
N CYS A 221 -0.51 -18.90 -12.90
CA CYS A 221 0.59 -17.96 -12.88
C CYS A 221 1.02 -17.65 -11.45
N SER A 222 2.34 -17.55 -11.27
CA SER A 222 2.90 -17.04 -10.02
C SER A 222 2.45 -15.58 -9.80
N ARG A 223 2.49 -15.08 -8.56
CA ARG A 223 2.24 -13.65 -8.30
C ARG A 223 3.45 -12.81 -8.71
N PRO A 224 3.26 -11.60 -9.30
CA PRO A 224 4.34 -10.67 -9.54
C PRO A 224 5.11 -10.33 -8.26
N GLN A 225 6.44 -10.30 -8.35
CA GLN A 225 7.30 -10.03 -7.19
C GLN A 225 8.42 -9.05 -7.50
N GLY A 226 8.79 -8.26 -6.48
CA GLY A 226 9.86 -7.27 -6.57
C GLY A 226 9.51 -6.11 -7.49
N VAL A 227 10.52 -5.31 -7.83
CA VAL A 227 10.35 -4.14 -8.72
C VAL A 227 9.90 -4.55 -10.12
N ALA A 228 10.42 -5.67 -10.66
CA ALA A 228 10.01 -6.17 -11.98
C ALA A 228 8.53 -6.58 -12.01
N GLY A 229 8.07 -7.31 -10.99
CA GLY A 229 6.66 -7.65 -10.86
C GLY A 229 5.79 -6.41 -10.66
N LEU A 230 6.25 -5.43 -9.89
CA LEU A 230 5.52 -4.17 -9.71
C LEU A 230 5.42 -3.39 -11.03
N ALA A 231 6.47 -3.35 -11.84
CA ALA A 231 6.47 -2.74 -13.17
C ALA A 231 5.57 -3.49 -14.17
N TYR A 232 5.40 -4.81 -14.02
CA TYR A 232 4.41 -5.55 -14.80
C TYR A 232 2.99 -5.09 -14.48
N VAL A 233 2.66 -4.94 -13.18
CA VAL A 233 1.33 -4.49 -12.71
C VAL A 233 1.07 -3.04 -13.09
N PHE A 234 2.10 -2.19 -13.04
CA PHE A 234 2.05 -0.76 -13.36
C PHE A 234 2.99 -0.42 -14.52
N PRO A 235 2.59 -0.62 -15.79
CA PRO A 235 3.47 -0.43 -16.94
C PRO A 235 4.12 0.95 -17.07
N ASN A 236 3.46 2.00 -16.57
CA ASN A 236 4.01 3.37 -16.60
C ASN A 236 5.11 3.62 -15.55
N LEU A 237 5.36 2.67 -14.64
CA LEU A 237 6.38 2.83 -13.60
C LEU A 237 7.78 3.09 -14.20
N SER A 238 8.10 2.45 -15.33
CA SER A 238 9.40 2.60 -15.99
C SER A 238 9.57 3.93 -16.72
N SER A 239 8.48 4.60 -17.10
CA SER A 239 8.50 5.88 -17.82
C SER A 239 8.31 7.08 -16.90
N GLN A 240 7.78 6.86 -15.71
CA GLN A 240 7.67 7.86 -14.66
C GLN A 240 9.00 7.92 -13.91
N ASN A 241 9.51 9.11 -13.59
CA ASN A 241 10.79 9.31 -12.90
C ASN A 241 10.74 8.76 -11.46
N CYS A 242 10.84 7.45 -11.34
CA CYS A 242 10.61 6.70 -10.12
C CYS A 242 11.93 6.31 -9.44
N LYS A 243 11.92 6.34 -8.11
CA LYS A 243 13.02 5.90 -7.26
C LYS A 243 12.55 4.78 -6.34
N ASP A 244 13.35 3.72 -6.26
CA ASP A 244 13.14 2.67 -5.26
C ASP A 244 13.54 3.23 -3.90
N ILE A 245 12.55 3.32 -3.02
CA ILE A 245 12.71 3.76 -1.64
C ILE A 245 12.21 2.68 -0.68
N THR A 246 12.26 1.42 -1.10
CA THR A 246 11.90 0.28 -0.28
C THR A 246 12.63 0.33 1.07
N GLY A 247 11.90 0.09 2.15
CA GLY A 247 12.39 0.23 3.53
C GLY A 247 12.32 1.64 4.10
N SER A 248 11.84 2.63 3.34
CA SER A 248 11.54 3.96 3.89
C SER A 248 10.18 4.02 4.58
N GLY A 249 10.16 4.68 5.75
CA GLY A 249 8.96 4.85 6.58
C GLY A 249 8.50 3.58 7.30
N ASP A 250 7.46 3.72 8.12
CA ASP A 250 6.99 2.67 9.04
C ASP A 250 5.83 1.84 8.48
N ALA A 251 5.80 1.62 7.16
CA ALA A 251 4.72 0.88 6.50
C ALA A 251 4.85 -0.63 6.72
N VAL A 252 4.25 -1.13 7.81
CA VAL A 252 4.23 -2.57 8.14
C VAL A 252 3.69 -3.40 6.97
N GLY A 253 4.43 -4.45 6.62
CA GLY A 253 4.04 -5.38 5.55
C GLY A 253 4.26 -4.87 4.12
N ARG A 254 4.77 -3.65 3.90
CA ARG A 254 5.17 -3.19 2.56
C ARG A 254 6.51 -3.82 2.16
N LYS A 255 6.52 -4.51 1.01
CA LYS A 255 7.70 -5.21 0.48
C LYS A 255 8.49 -4.40 -0.53
N VAL A 256 7.80 -3.58 -1.32
CA VAL A 256 8.42 -2.70 -2.34
C VAL A 256 7.71 -1.36 -2.30
N LEU A 257 8.46 -0.26 -2.40
CA LEU A 257 7.94 1.09 -2.55
C LEU A 257 8.69 1.83 -3.65
N MET A 258 7.99 2.10 -4.74
CA MET A 258 8.48 2.93 -5.84
C MET A 258 7.81 4.29 -5.75
N GLN A 259 8.59 5.35 -5.51
CA GLN A 259 8.10 6.73 -5.46
C GLN A 259 8.48 7.46 -6.73
N CYS A 260 7.48 8.05 -7.37
CA CYS A 260 7.58 8.74 -8.65
C CYS A 260 7.13 10.19 -8.49
N PHE A 261 7.72 11.06 -9.31
CA PHE A 261 7.28 12.44 -9.47
C PHE A 261 6.95 12.67 -10.94
N VAL A 262 5.71 13.05 -11.20
CA VAL A 262 5.17 13.25 -12.56
C VAL A 262 4.48 14.61 -12.57
N SER A 263 4.51 15.30 -13.70
CA SER A 263 3.73 16.53 -13.89
C SER A 263 2.50 16.25 -14.74
N LEU A 264 1.37 16.85 -14.36
CA LEU A 264 0.21 17.00 -15.23
C LEU A 264 0.54 17.86 -16.46
N PRO A 265 -0.31 17.89 -17.51
CA PRO A 265 -0.06 18.67 -18.72
C PRO A 265 0.18 20.17 -18.48
N ASP A 266 -0.41 20.72 -17.42
CA ASP A 266 -0.25 22.11 -16.97
C ASP A 266 1.05 22.36 -16.17
N GLY A 267 1.84 21.31 -15.92
CA GLY A 267 3.07 21.35 -15.13
C GLY A 267 2.89 21.01 -13.64
N THR A 268 1.65 20.85 -13.16
CA THR A 268 1.35 20.62 -11.75
C THR A 268 2.00 19.32 -11.25
N PRO A 269 2.82 19.36 -10.17
CA PRO A 269 3.55 18.20 -9.71
C PRO A 269 2.66 17.24 -8.91
N VAL A 270 2.71 15.96 -9.28
CA VAL A 270 2.02 14.86 -8.61
C VAL A 270 3.05 13.84 -8.13
N LYS A 271 2.93 13.44 -6.87
CA LYS A 271 3.72 12.35 -6.31
C LYS A 271 2.91 11.07 -6.36
N ILE A 272 3.48 10.00 -6.93
CA ILE A 272 2.84 8.69 -7.02
C ILE A 272 3.70 7.67 -6.27
N ASN A 273 3.08 6.85 -5.44
CA ASN A 273 3.72 5.72 -4.78
C ASN A 273 3.08 4.41 -5.25
N TYR A 274 3.84 3.57 -5.95
CA TYR A 274 3.46 2.20 -6.24
C TYR A 274 4.02 1.28 -5.17
N SER A 275 3.21 0.35 -4.66
CA SER A 275 3.62 -0.55 -3.59
C SER A 275 3.27 -1.99 -3.87
N GLN A 276 4.20 -2.89 -3.53
CA GLN A 276 3.90 -4.30 -3.29
C GLN A 276 3.82 -4.53 -1.78
N TRP A 277 2.80 -5.26 -1.35
CA TRP A 277 2.55 -5.63 0.04
C TRP A 277 2.76 -7.12 0.26
N THR A 278 2.84 -7.51 1.52
CA THR A 278 2.88 -8.92 1.92
C THR A 278 1.48 -9.54 1.74
N TYR A 279 0.44 -8.81 2.14
CA TYR A 279 -0.96 -9.20 2.00
C TYR A 279 -1.83 -7.97 1.71
N VAL A 280 -3.01 -8.18 1.12
CA VAL A 280 -4.00 -7.11 0.86
C VAL A 280 -4.40 -6.40 2.16
N ALA A 281 -4.60 -7.15 3.25
CA ALA A 281 -4.98 -6.60 4.55
C ALA A 281 -3.96 -5.56 5.07
N ALA A 282 -2.66 -5.84 4.97
CA ALA A 282 -1.62 -4.90 5.39
C ALA A 282 -1.66 -3.58 4.60
N ALA A 283 -1.99 -3.64 3.30
CA ALA A 283 -2.17 -2.45 2.49
C ALA A 283 -3.37 -1.62 2.96
N ARG A 284 -4.50 -2.28 3.24
CA ARG A 284 -5.72 -1.61 3.73
C ARG A 284 -5.48 -0.97 5.08
N GLU A 285 -4.93 -1.73 6.04
CA GLU A 285 -4.57 -1.26 7.38
C GLU A 285 -3.64 -0.05 7.32
N HIS A 286 -2.70 -0.02 6.37
CA HIS A 286 -1.85 1.14 6.17
C HIS A 286 -2.64 2.39 5.78
N TYR A 287 -3.56 2.30 4.81
CA TYR A 287 -4.31 3.47 4.34
C TYR A 287 -5.37 3.91 5.35
N THR A 288 -6.10 2.99 5.97
CA THR A 288 -7.05 3.31 7.05
C THR A 288 -6.32 3.87 8.28
N GLY A 289 -5.17 3.31 8.65
CA GLY A 289 -4.33 3.80 9.74
C GLY A 289 -3.76 5.21 9.51
N LYS A 290 -3.74 5.68 8.26
CA LYS A 290 -3.42 7.07 7.90
C LYS A 290 -4.61 8.02 8.01
N GLY A 291 -5.77 7.55 8.47
CA GLY A 291 -6.99 8.34 8.56
C GLY A 291 -7.69 8.58 7.22
N MET A 292 -7.36 7.78 6.20
CA MET A 292 -8.07 7.83 4.92
C MET A 292 -9.40 7.08 5.01
N THR A 293 -10.42 7.60 4.33
CA THR A 293 -11.75 6.99 4.27
C THR A 293 -11.77 5.94 3.19
N GLU A 294 -12.09 4.70 3.55
CA GLU A 294 -12.23 3.60 2.59
C GLU A 294 -13.60 3.66 1.89
N ALA A 295 -13.62 3.42 0.58
CA ALA A 295 -14.82 3.22 -0.22
C ALA A 295 -14.71 1.97 -1.09
N ASP A 296 -15.88 1.47 -1.55
CA ASP A 296 -15.96 0.34 -2.46
C ASP A 296 -15.71 0.79 -3.91
N GLY A 297 -14.63 0.29 -4.52
CA GLY A 297 -14.28 0.51 -5.92
C GLY A 297 -14.44 -0.73 -6.81
N GLY A 298 -15.36 -1.63 -6.50
CA GLY A 298 -15.61 -2.85 -7.27
C GLY A 298 -14.50 -3.89 -7.11
N SER A 299 -13.57 -3.98 -8.06
CA SER A 299 -12.40 -4.90 -7.95
C SER A 299 -11.26 -4.33 -7.09
N LEU A 300 -11.39 -3.07 -6.66
CA LEU A 300 -10.46 -2.33 -5.84
C LEU A 300 -11.11 -1.90 -4.51
N TYR A 301 -10.28 -1.72 -3.49
CA TYR A 301 -10.58 -0.83 -2.37
C TYR A 301 -10.02 0.55 -2.73
N THR A 302 -10.79 1.62 -2.55
CA THR A 302 -10.31 2.99 -2.74
C THR A 302 -10.25 3.71 -1.39
N PHE A 303 -9.37 4.70 -1.30
CA PHE A 303 -9.13 5.47 -0.10
C PHE A 303 -8.91 6.93 -0.46
N ASP A 304 -9.65 7.81 0.18
CA ASP A 304 -9.53 9.26 0.01
C ASP A 304 -9.17 9.91 1.34
N GLY A 305 -8.34 10.96 1.30
CA GLY A 305 -7.97 11.67 2.50
C GLY A 305 -7.12 12.90 2.26
N VAL A 306 -6.51 13.38 3.34
CA VAL A 306 -5.57 14.49 3.34
C VAL A 306 -4.31 14.06 4.07
N ALA A 307 -3.16 14.23 3.42
CA ALA A 307 -1.86 13.95 4.01
C ALA A 307 -1.49 14.97 5.10
N ARG A 308 -0.46 14.66 5.90
CA ARG A 308 -0.04 15.51 7.03
C ARG A 308 0.40 16.92 6.63
N ASP A 309 0.86 17.09 5.39
CA ASP A 309 1.26 18.35 4.78
C ASP A 309 0.07 19.13 4.17
N GLY A 310 -1.16 18.62 4.33
CA GLY A 310 -2.38 19.24 3.81
C GLY A 310 -2.72 18.87 2.37
N GLN A 311 -1.88 18.07 1.70
CA GLN A 311 -2.15 17.64 0.32
C GLN A 311 -3.30 16.64 0.28
N PRO A 312 -4.33 16.82 -0.56
CA PRO A 312 -5.30 15.77 -0.81
C PRO A 312 -4.60 14.56 -1.44
N ASN A 313 -5.03 13.37 -1.04
CA ASN A 313 -4.45 12.14 -1.52
C ASN A 313 -5.49 11.06 -1.76
N HIS A 314 -5.27 10.30 -2.83
CA HIS A 314 -6.09 9.16 -3.23
C HIS A 314 -5.21 7.92 -3.27
N ALA A 315 -5.72 6.78 -2.81
CA ALA A 315 -5.05 5.50 -2.93
C ALA A 315 -6.04 4.41 -3.28
N TRP A 316 -5.54 3.31 -3.84
CA TRP A 316 -6.35 2.13 -4.07
C TRP A 316 -5.52 0.86 -3.94
N VAL A 317 -6.18 -0.24 -3.60
CA VAL A 317 -5.59 -1.57 -3.39
C VAL A 317 -6.41 -2.61 -4.16
N TYR A 318 -5.77 -3.52 -4.91
CA TYR A 318 -6.50 -4.65 -5.50
C TYR A 318 -7.09 -5.55 -4.42
N ARG A 319 -8.33 -6.01 -4.61
CA ARG A 319 -8.99 -6.87 -3.60
C ARG A 319 -8.36 -8.24 -3.45
N LYS A 320 -7.82 -8.78 -4.54
CA LYS A 320 -7.28 -10.15 -4.61
C LYS A 320 -5.76 -10.19 -4.73
N GLU A 321 -5.12 -9.03 -4.91
CA GLU A 321 -3.69 -8.94 -5.19
C GLU A 321 -3.02 -7.87 -4.32
N PRO A 322 -1.82 -8.13 -3.77
CA PRO A 322 -1.22 -7.24 -2.77
C PRO A 322 -0.47 -6.07 -3.42
N PHE A 323 -1.12 -5.35 -4.33
CA PHE A 323 -0.56 -4.16 -4.99
C PHE A 323 -1.46 -2.94 -4.79
N SER A 324 -0.84 -1.78 -4.72
CA SER A 324 -1.54 -0.50 -4.56
C SER A 324 -0.82 0.62 -5.26
N ALA A 325 -1.56 1.66 -5.62
CA ALA A 325 -1.01 2.96 -5.95
C ALA A 325 -1.58 4.02 -5.00
N SER A 326 -0.82 5.10 -4.73
CA SER A 326 -1.33 6.30 -4.07
C SER A 326 -0.78 7.55 -4.72
N LEU A 327 -1.62 8.56 -4.89
CA LEU A 327 -1.29 9.86 -5.46
C LEU A 327 -1.46 10.95 -4.43
N TYR A 328 -0.61 11.97 -4.53
CA TYR A 328 -0.66 13.18 -3.73
C TYR A 328 -0.50 14.36 -4.67
N ALA A 329 -1.43 15.31 -4.59
CA ALA A 329 -1.49 16.48 -5.45
C ALA A 329 -1.58 17.75 -4.60
N PRO A 330 -1.26 18.94 -5.13
CA PRO A 330 -1.34 20.18 -4.37
C PRO A 330 -2.78 20.59 -4.02
N ASP A 331 -3.76 20.20 -4.83
CA ASP A 331 -5.18 20.48 -4.63
C ASP A 331 -6.06 19.34 -5.19
N GLN A 332 -7.37 19.42 -4.93
CA GLN A 332 -8.32 18.35 -5.27
C GLN A 332 -8.53 18.23 -6.79
N ALA A 333 -8.54 19.33 -7.52
CA ALA A 333 -8.72 19.29 -8.97
C ALA A 333 -7.56 18.58 -9.66
N ALA A 334 -6.33 18.89 -9.23
CA ALA A 334 -5.14 18.19 -9.68
C ALA A 334 -5.15 16.70 -9.26
N LEU A 335 -5.67 16.37 -8.09
CA LEU A 335 -5.80 14.97 -7.65
C LEU A 335 -6.77 14.20 -8.55
N ASP A 336 -7.94 14.77 -8.85
CA ASP A 336 -8.97 14.14 -9.66
C ASP A 336 -8.46 13.88 -11.09
N GLU A 337 -7.78 14.86 -11.70
CA GLU A 337 -7.12 14.69 -13.00
C GLU A 337 -6.03 13.61 -12.95
N ALA A 338 -5.20 13.62 -11.90
CA ALA A 338 -4.12 12.66 -11.74
C ALA A 338 -4.64 11.21 -11.62
N VAL A 339 -5.71 11.00 -10.86
CA VAL A 339 -6.37 9.70 -10.71
C VAL A 339 -6.91 9.21 -12.05
N ALA A 340 -7.47 10.11 -12.85
CA ALA A 340 -8.04 9.77 -14.15
C ALA A 340 -6.97 9.47 -15.23
N THR A 341 -5.78 10.06 -15.15
CA THR A 341 -4.84 10.09 -16.29
C THR A 341 -3.47 9.49 -16.04
N LEU A 342 -2.95 9.51 -14.80
CA LEU A 342 -1.55 9.20 -14.56
C LEU A 342 -1.27 7.73 -14.23
N ILE A 343 -2.27 7.00 -13.72
CA ILE A 343 -2.10 5.58 -13.38
C ILE A 343 -2.63 4.69 -14.50
N ASN A 344 -1.71 4.01 -15.16
CA ASN A 344 -2.02 2.86 -16.01
C ASN A 344 -1.71 1.59 -15.22
N ALA A 345 -2.73 0.99 -14.63
CA ALA A 345 -2.61 -0.27 -13.91
C ALA A 345 -3.32 -1.37 -14.68
N ARG A 346 -2.76 -2.57 -14.67
CA ARG A 346 -3.39 -3.73 -15.31
C ARG A 346 -4.76 -4.03 -14.68
N PRO A 347 -5.76 -4.47 -15.46
CA PRO A 347 -7.01 -5.00 -14.91
C PRO A 347 -6.76 -6.11 -13.87
N ALA A 348 -7.64 -6.25 -12.89
CA ALA A 348 -7.45 -7.16 -11.75
C ALA A 348 -7.27 -8.64 -12.17
N ASP A 349 -7.93 -9.05 -13.25
CA ASP A 349 -7.85 -10.37 -13.88
C ASP A 349 -6.57 -10.57 -14.72
N GLN A 350 -5.81 -9.50 -14.98
CA GLN A 350 -4.58 -9.53 -15.76
C GLN A 350 -3.31 -9.30 -14.92
N VAL A 351 -3.45 -9.19 -13.59
CA VAL A 351 -2.32 -8.88 -12.69
C VAL A 351 -1.28 -10.00 -12.69
N ARG A 352 -1.65 -11.27 -12.92
CA ARG A 352 -0.70 -12.40 -12.91
C ARG A 352 -0.28 -12.87 -14.30
N GLY A 353 -1.02 -12.52 -15.32
CA GLY A 353 -0.85 -13.02 -16.68
C GLY A 353 -2.01 -12.59 -17.56
N GLN A 354 -1.88 -12.76 -18.86
CA GLN A 354 -2.92 -12.46 -19.83
C GLN A 354 -3.03 -13.59 -20.86
N GLN A 355 -4.23 -13.85 -21.36
CA GLN A 355 -4.41 -14.80 -22.46
C GLN A 355 -3.59 -14.36 -23.67
N ALA A 356 -2.89 -15.31 -24.30
CA ALA A 356 -2.23 -15.08 -25.57
C ALA A 356 -3.32 -14.74 -26.60
N GLN A 357 -3.16 -13.58 -27.25
CA GLN A 357 -4.01 -13.16 -28.37
C GLN A 357 -3.65 -13.94 -29.62
#